data_AF-A0A1M3D981-F1
#
_entry.id   AF-A0A1M3D981-F1
#
_cell.length_a   1.000
_cell.length_b   1.000
_cell.length_c   1.000
_cell.angle_alpha   90.00
_cell.angle_beta   90.00
_cell.angle_gamma   90.00
#
_symmetry.space_group_name_H-M   'P 1'
#
loop_
_entity.id
_entity.type
_entity.pdbx_description
1 polymer ?
#
loop_
_entity_poly.entity_id
_entity_poly.type
_entity_poly.pdbx_seq_one_letter_code
_entity_poly.pdbx_strand_id
1 'polypeptide(L)'
;MSLQSFSLARLASACLLAPSSPAAAEPDDDHINPDRPGIADGSTTVGRGRFQLETAFQRELREGGDGRTTFVPTLLRYGFADKWEVRIEGNGYTWEMQVVSAENATDSHGLAPTSIGLKYSFVEAVGSNQPSLGTIIRVFPPSGSGEFRNTRTTGDIRLAADWRIADK
;
A
#
# COMPACT_ATOMS: atom_id res chain seq x y z
N MET A 1 -40.00 8.81 28.78
CA MET A 1 -39.77 8.45 27.36
C MET A 1 -38.27 8.52 27.11
N SER A 2 -37.54 7.46 27.49
CA SER A 2 -36.99 6.40 26.61
C SER A 2 -35.84 6.89 25.73
N LEU A 3 -34.60 6.68 26.22
CA LEU A 3 -33.39 6.65 25.41
C LEU A 3 -33.36 5.32 24.64
N GLN A 4 -33.11 5.37 23.33
CA GLN A 4 -32.88 4.17 22.52
C GLN A 4 -31.38 3.93 22.37
N SER A 5 -30.94 2.79 22.90
CA SER A 5 -29.60 2.23 22.82
C SER A 5 -29.32 1.69 21.42
N PHE A 6 -28.22 2.09 20.78
CA PHE A 6 -27.72 1.46 19.57
C PHE A 6 -26.90 0.21 19.93
N SER A 7 -27.42 -0.96 19.54
CA SER A 7 -26.74 -2.25 19.70
C SER A 7 -25.82 -2.50 18.51
N LEU A 8 -24.50 -2.50 18.74
CA LEU A 8 -23.49 -2.96 17.77
C LEU A 8 -23.39 -4.48 17.83
N ALA A 9 -23.93 -5.15 16.83
CA ALA A 9 -23.74 -6.58 16.63
C ALA A 9 -22.27 -6.86 16.29
N ARG A 10 -21.59 -7.62 17.15
CA ARG A 10 -20.22 -8.11 16.94
C ARG A 10 -20.26 -9.30 15.98
N LEU A 11 -19.76 -9.14 14.76
CA LEU A 11 -19.41 -10.29 13.91
C LEU A 11 -18.01 -10.77 14.31
N ALA A 12 -17.94 -11.93 14.96
CA ALA A 12 -16.70 -12.67 15.15
C ALA A 12 -16.47 -13.56 13.92
N SER A 13 -15.48 -13.23 13.10
CA SER A 13 -15.01 -14.11 12.02
C SER A 13 -13.78 -14.88 12.50
N ALA A 14 -13.93 -16.17 12.74
CA ALA A 14 -12.84 -17.06 13.13
C ALA A 14 -12.13 -17.58 11.86
N CYS A 15 -10.95 -17.05 11.55
CA CYS A 15 -10.04 -17.64 10.58
C CYS A 15 -9.25 -18.77 11.25
N LEU A 16 -9.56 -20.02 10.89
CA LEU A 16 -8.75 -21.19 11.22
C LEU A 16 -7.44 -21.14 10.44
N LEU A 17 -6.34 -20.78 11.11
CA LEU A 17 -4.99 -20.89 10.57
C LEU A 17 -4.42 -22.26 10.94
N ALA A 18 -4.12 -23.07 9.93
CA ALA A 18 -3.39 -24.32 10.08
C ALA A 18 -1.93 -24.04 10.50
N PRO A 19 -1.34 -24.82 11.43
CA PRO A 19 0.04 -24.62 11.85
C PRO A 19 1.00 -25.02 10.73
N SER A 20 1.66 -24.03 10.14
CA SER A 20 2.85 -24.22 9.31
C SER A 20 4.05 -24.35 10.25
N SER A 21 4.77 -25.46 10.20
CA SER A 21 6.00 -25.64 10.99
C SER A 21 7.00 -24.51 10.71
N PRO A 22 7.60 -23.87 11.73
CA PRO A 22 8.64 -22.87 11.49
C PRO A 22 9.89 -23.58 10.99
N ALA A 23 10.27 -23.32 9.74
CA ALA A 23 11.62 -23.57 9.28
C ALA A 23 12.57 -22.64 10.06
N ALA A 24 13.70 -23.18 10.51
CA ALA A 24 14.70 -22.47 11.30
C ALA A 24 15.13 -21.16 10.60
N ALA A 25 15.01 -20.03 11.31
CA ALA A 25 15.47 -18.73 10.86
C ALA A 25 17.00 -18.67 10.91
N GLU A 26 17.65 -18.40 9.78
CA GLU A 26 19.04 -17.94 9.74
C GLU A 26 19.11 -16.51 10.30
N PRO A 27 20.12 -16.18 11.14
CA PRO A 27 20.16 -14.88 11.81
C PRO A 27 20.83 -13.81 10.93
N ASP A 28 20.21 -12.62 10.92
CA ASP A 28 20.73 -11.29 10.59
C ASP A 28 20.57 -10.71 9.16
N ASP A 29 20.19 -11.49 8.15
CA ASP A 29 19.90 -10.95 6.79
C ASP A 29 18.40 -10.96 6.40
N ASP A 30 17.54 -11.36 7.35
CA ASP A 30 16.10 -11.56 7.15
C ASP A 30 15.24 -10.38 7.67
N HIS A 31 15.81 -9.18 7.69
CA HIS A 31 15.07 -7.99 8.10
C HIS A 31 14.12 -7.55 6.99
N ILE A 32 12.82 -7.62 7.26
CA ILE A 32 11.80 -7.04 6.39
C ILE A 32 12.00 -5.52 6.34
N ASN A 33 12.36 -5.00 5.18
CA ASN A 33 12.46 -3.56 4.94
C ASN A 33 11.19 -3.10 4.21
N PRO A 34 10.26 -2.40 4.88
CA PRO A 34 9.06 -1.85 4.22
C PRO A 34 9.36 -0.66 3.31
N ASP A 35 10.62 -0.44 2.91
CA ASP A 35 11.08 0.73 2.15
C ASP A 35 10.74 2.06 2.87
N ARG A 36 10.84 2.10 4.21
CA ARG A 36 10.57 3.31 5.01
C ARG A 36 11.62 3.57 6.07
N PRO A 37 12.33 4.69 5.91
CA PRO A 37 12.23 5.77 6.88
C PRO A 37 11.66 7.02 6.19
N GLY A 38 10.42 6.94 5.66
CA GLY A 38 9.80 8.07 4.94
C GLY A 38 8.40 7.82 4.41
N ILE A 39 7.77 8.89 3.89
CA ILE A 39 6.43 8.88 3.24
C ILE A 39 6.50 8.22 1.84
N ALA A 40 7.67 8.22 1.20
CA ALA A 40 7.88 7.76 -0.17
C ALA A 40 8.31 6.30 -0.27
N ASP A 41 8.27 5.76 -1.50
CA ASP A 41 8.91 4.49 -1.85
C ASP A 41 10.44 4.64 -1.76
N GLY A 42 11.11 3.72 -1.08
CA GLY A 42 12.58 3.63 -1.06
C GLY A 42 13.18 3.26 -2.42
N SER A 43 14.50 3.23 -2.49
CA SER A 43 15.29 2.95 -3.70
C SER A 43 15.68 1.46 -3.85
N THR A 44 15.60 0.69 -2.77
CA THR A 44 16.00 -0.74 -2.70
C THR A 44 14.87 -1.71 -3.07
N THR A 45 15.19 -2.95 -3.45
CA THR A 45 14.18 -4.00 -3.70
C THR A 45 14.06 -4.97 -2.51
N VAL A 46 12.95 -5.73 -2.44
CA VAL A 46 12.78 -6.77 -1.39
C VAL A 46 13.83 -7.88 -1.42
N GLY A 47 14.56 -8.05 -2.53
CA GLY A 47 15.58 -9.09 -2.72
C GLY A 47 15.04 -10.34 -3.43
N ARG A 48 15.94 -11.15 -4.01
CA ARG A 48 15.57 -12.30 -4.84
C ARG A 48 14.83 -13.39 -4.05
N GLY A 49 13.76 -13.91 -4.63
CA GLY A 49 12.94 -14.97 -4.06
C GLY A 49 12.02 -14.52 -2.92
N ARG A 50 12.02 -13.22 -2.58
CA ARG A 50 11.25 -12.69 -1.45
C ARG A 50 9.90 -12.15 -1.90
N PHE A 51 8.89 -12.44 -1.08
CA PHE A 51 7.51 -12.01 -1.27
C PHE A 51 7.06 -11.21 -0.05
N GLN A 52 6.45 -10.06 -0.30
CA GLN A 52 5.98 -9.18 0.77
C GLN A 52 4.58 -8.66 0.44
N LEU A 53 3.72 -8.70 1.45
CA LEU A 53 2.39 -8.13 1.42
C LEU A 53 2.31 -7.03 2.46
N GLU A 54 2.05 -5.82 2.02
CA GLU A 54 1.79 -4.66 2.86
C GLU A 54 0.32 -4.31 2.73
N THR A 55 -0.36 -4.12 3.86
CA THR A 55 -1.75 -3.67 3.87
C THR A 55 -1.97 -2.74 5.05
N ALA A 56 -2.88 -1.78 4.91
CA ALA A 56 -3.26 -0.90 6.00
C ALA A 56 -4.75 -0.55 5.93
N PHE A 57 -5.22 0.17 6.94
CA PHE A 57 -6.55 0.77 6.96
C PHE A 57 -6.37 2.29 7.01
N GLN A 58 -6.93 3.00 6.02
CA GLN A 58 -6.78 4.45 5.90
C GLN A 58 -8.13 5.13 5.89
N ARG A 59 -8.21 6.25 6.63
CA ARG A 59 -9.37 7.13 6.67
C ARG A 59 -8.92 8.57 6.49
N GLU A 60 -9.48 9.23 5.50
CA GLU A 60 -9.23 10.63 5.15
C GLU A 60 -10.48 11.46 5.43
N LEU A 61 -10.28 12.63 6.05
CA LEU A 61 -11.33 13.59 6.34
C LEU A 61 -11.06 14.85 5.51
N ARG A 62 -12.08 15.34 4.80
CA ARG A 62 -11.98 16.63 4.10
C ARG A 62 -12.05 17.77 5.10
N GLU A 63 -11.34 18.84 4.81
CA GLU A 63 -11.38 20.08 5.58
C GLU A 63 -12.81 20.63 5.58
N GLY A 64 -13.33 20.97 6.77
CA GLY A 64 -14.75 21.30 6.98
C GLY A 64 -15.62 20.15 7.52
N GLY A 65 -15.13 18.90 7.52
CA GLY A 65 -15.85 17.74 8.09
C GLY A 65 -16.94 17.15 7.19
N ASP A 66 -17.20 17.79 6.06
CA ASP A 66 -18.29 17.46 5.14
C ASP A 66 -17.92 16.33 4.14
N GLY A 67 -16.80 15.64 4.33
CA GLY A 67 -16.43 14.52 3.48
C GLY A 67 -15.48 13.54 4.15
N ARG A 68 -15.68 12.26 3.90
CA ARG A 68 -14.83 11.17 4.41
C ARG A 68 -14.58 10.14 3.33
N THR A 69 -13.33 9.73 3.19
CA THR A 69 -12.93 8.57 2.38
C THR A 69 -12.29 7.53 3.27
N THR A 70 -12.63 6.26 3.11
CA THR A 70 -12.02 5.13 3.82
C THR A 70 -11.65 4.07 2.81
N PHE A 71 -10.45 3.50 2.94
CA PHE A 71 -9.96 2.48 2.02
C PHE A 71 -8.87 1.61 2.66
N VAL A 72 -8.53 0.51 1.98
CA VAL A 72 -7.60 -0.52 2.47
C VAL A 72 -6.44 -0.61 1.48
N PRO A 73 -5.43 0.28 1.58
CA PRO A 73 -4.28 0.21 0.69
C PRO A 73 -3.57 -1.12 0.86
N THR A 74 -3.30 -1.77 -0.27
CA THR A 74 -2.64 -3.07 -0.33
C THR A 74 -1.58 -3.03 -1.42
N LEU A 75 -0.37 -3.45 -1.06
CA LEU A 75 0.80 -3.53 -1.92
C LEU A 75 1.41 -4.93 -1.81
N LEU A 76 1.49 -5.60 -2.95
CA LEU A 76 2.16 -6.88 -3.10
C LEU A 76 3.48 -6.69 -3.85
N ARG A 77 4.55 -7.28 -3.33
CA ARG A 77 5.91 -7.13 -3.84
C ARG A 77 6.54 -8.51 -4.01
N TYR A 78 7.19 -8.73 -5.14
CA TYR A 78 7.97 -9.94 -5.40
C TYR A 78 9.29 -9.61 -6.07
N GLY A 79 10.40 -9.94 -5.39
CA GLY A 79 11.74 -9.79 -5.94
C GLY A 79 12.13 -11.06 -6.70
N PHE A 80 12.23 -10.98 -8.03
CA PHE A 80 12.60 -12.13 -8.86
C PHE A 80 14.10 -12.18 -9.18
N ALA A 81 14.81 -11.08 -8.94
CA ALA A 81 16.27 -10.97 -9.00
C ALA A 81 16.74 -9.92 -7.98
N ASP A 82 18.04 -9.87 -7.69
CA ASP A 82 18.59 -9.05 -6.59
C ASP A 82 18.30 -7.55 -6.76
N LYS A 83 18.13 -7.10 -8.00
CA LYS A 83 17.90 -5.70 -8.37
C LYS A 83 16.49 -5.42 -8.90
N TRP A 84 15.63 -6.44 -8.97
CA TRP A 84 14.34 -6.32 -9.63
C TRP A 84 13.18 -6.81 -8.77
N GLU A 85 12.13 -6.00 -8.71
CA GLU A 85 10.91 -6.30 -7.96
C GLU A 85 9.67 -5.96 -8.79
N VAL A 86 8.72 -6.89 -8.86
CA VAL A 86 7.38 -6.65 -9.40
C VAL A 86 6.46 -6.22 -8.26
N ARG A 87 5.57 -5.27 -8.56
CA ARG A 87 4.59 -4.72 -7.61
C ARG A 87 3.17 -4.82 -8.14
N ILE A 88 2.22 -5.11 -7.27
CA ILE A 88 0.78 -4.92 -7.51
C ILE A 88 0.25 -4.05 -6.38
N GLU A 89 -0.32 -2.91 -6.69
CA GLU A 89 -0.69 -1.90 -5.70
C GLU A 89 -2.09 -1.35 -5.99
N GLY A 90 -2.92 -1.21 -4.96
CA GLY A 90 -4.21 -0.56 -5.08
C GLY A 90 -4.80 -0.18 -3.72
N ASN A 91 -5.76 0.73 -3.72
CA ASN A 91 -6.48 1.16 -2.50
C ASN A 91 -7.57 0.16 -2.06
N GLY A 92 -7.72 -0.95 -2.77
CA GLY A 92 -8.70 -1.98 -2.46
C GLY A 92 -10.13 -1.44 -2.52
N TYR A 93 -10.96 -1.89 -1.58
CA TYR A 93 -12.32 -1.40 -1.47
C TYR A 93 -12.33 0.00 -0.83
N THR A 94 -12.96 0.95 -1.51
CA THR A 94 -13.05 2.35 -1.14
C THR A 94 -14.50 2.73 -0.86
N TRP A 95 -14.71 3.47 0.22
CA TRP A 95 -15.97 4.11 0.59
C TRP A 95 -15.74 5.61 0.68
N GLU A 96 -16.47 6.39 -0.11
CA GLU A 96 -16.46 7.85 -0.05
C GLU A 96 -17.86 8.37 0.31
N MET A 97 -17.91 9.17 1.35
CA MET A 97 -19.09 9.93 1.76
C MET A 97 -18.83 11.41 1.51
N GLN A 98 -19.72 12.06 0.76
CA GLN A 98 -19.70 13.50 0.54
C GLN A 98 -21.00 14.10 1.07
N VAL A 99 -20.87 15.13 1.90
CA VAL A 99 -21.98 15.93 2.43
C VAL A 99 -21.99 17.24 1.64
N VAL A 100 -23.00 17.42 0.80
CA VAL A 100 -23.18 18.63 -0.02
C VAL A 100 -24.05 19.65 0.74
N SER A 101 -24.97 19.16 1.57
CA SER A 101 -25.70 19.92 2.59
C SER A 101 -26.18 18.98 3.70
N ALA A 102 -26.66 19.52 4.83
CA ALA A 102 -27.17 18.73 5.96
C ALA A 102 -28.29 17.73 5.57
N GLU A 103 -28.97 17.97 4.46
CA GLU A 103 -30.08 17.15 3.93
C GLU A 103 -29.66 16.30 2.72
N ASN A 104 -28.49 16.54 2.12
CA ASN A 104 -27.99 15.85 0.94
C ASN A 104 -26.57 15.30 1.20
N ALA A 105 -26.51 14.04 1.60
CA ALA A 105 -25.29 13.25 1.63
C ALA A 105 -25.31 12.21 0.51
N THR A 106 -24.21 12.08 -0.21
CA THR A 106 -24.00 11.03 -1.21
C THR A 106 -22.95 10.05 -0.70
N ASP A 107 -23.23 8.75 -0.84
CA ASP A 107 -22.28 7.67 -0.61
C ASP A 107 -21.90 7.05 -1.96
N SER A 108 -20.61 6.83 -2.17
CA SER A 108 -20.10 6.03 -3.27
C SER A 108 -19.15 4.96 -2.73
N HIS A 109 -19.24 3.77 -3.31
CA HIS A 109 -18.36 2.67 -2.95
C HIS A 109 -17.95 1.85 -4.17
N GLY A 110 -16.77 1.25 -4.09
CA GLY A 110 -16.28 0.39 -5.16
C GLY A 110 -14.82 -0.01 -4.96
N LEU A 111 -14.31 -0.82 -5.87
CA LEU A 111 -12.90 -1.13 -5.94
C LEU A 111 -12.18 0.02 -6.61
N ALA A 112 -11.14 0.54 -5.95
CA ALA A 112 -10.22 1.47 -6.57
C ALA A 112 -9.41 0.77 -7.68
N PRO A 113 -8.91 1.53 -8.66
CA PRO A 113 -8.04 0.97 -9.70
C PRO A 113 -6.79 0.34 -9.09
N THR A 114 -6.34 -0.75 -9.71
CA THR A 114 -5.11 -1.44 -9.35
C THR A 114 -4.02 -1.10 -10.36
N SER A 115 -2.79 -0.97 -9.87
CA SER A 115 -1.60 -0.75 -10.67
C SER A 115 -0.67 -1.96 -10.65
N ILE A 116 0.07 -2.11 -11.74
CA ILE A 116 1.16 -3.07 -11.87
C ILE A 116 2.45 -2.26 -12.00
N GLY A 117 3.44 -2.58 -11.17
CA GLY A 117 4.71 -1.86 -11.10
C GLY A 117 5.91 -2.77 -11.30
N LEU A 118 6.99 -2.17 -11.77
CA LEU A 118 8.32 -2.77 -11.84
C LEU A 118 9.32 -1.81 -11.21
N LYS A 119 10.10 -2.30 -10.26
CA LYS A 119 11.16 -1.57 -9.59
C LYS A 119 12.51 -2.13 -9.98
N TYR A 120 13.44 -1.24 -10.27
CA TYR A 120 14.82 -1.55 -10.58
C TYR A 120 15.76 -0.73 -9.69
N SER A 121 16.54 -1.41 -8.86
CA SER A 121 17.63 -0.80 -8.08
C SER A 121 18.91 -0.85 -8.90
N PHE A 122 19.46 0.31 -9.25
CA PHE A 122 20.65 0.40 -10.11
C PHE A 122 21.89 0.87 -9.37
N VAL A 123 21.74 1.53 -8.21
CA VAL A 123 22.84 1.85 -7.30
C VAL A 123 22.49 1.37 -5.89
N GLU A 124 23.39 0.60 -5.30
CA GLU A 124 23.29 0.17 -3.91
C GLU A 124 24.07 1.14 -3.01
N ALA A 125 23.58 1.33 -1.79
CA ALA A 125 24.25 2.20 -0.83
C ALA A 125 25.52 1.54 -0.30
N VAL A 126 26.61 2.30 -0.24
CA VAL A 126 27.90 1.86 0.33
C VAL A 126 28.32 2.84 1.41
N GLY A 127 28.05 2.47 2.67
CA GLY A 127 28.27 3.33 3.84
C GLY A 127 27.53 4.67 3.71
N SER A 128 28.16 5.74 4.21
CA SER A 128 27.66 7.11 4.10
C SER A 128 28.12 7.84 2.83
N ASN A 129 28.96 7.21 1.99
CA ASN A 129 29.58 7.86 0.83
C ASN A 129 28.80 7.72 -0.48
N GLN A 130 27.83 6.79 -0.54
CA GLN A 130 27.07 6.52 -1.76
C GLN A 130 25.58 6.32 -1.44
N PRO A 131 24.68 7.13 -2.05
CA PRO A 131 23.24 6.91 -1.92
C PRO A 131 22.82 5.68 -2.74
N SER A 132 21.76 5.01 -2.31
CA SER A 132 21.08 4.02 -3.15
C SER A 132 20.13 4.73 -4.10
N LEU A 133 20.06 4.24 -5.34
CA LEU A 133 19.21 4.79 -6.40
C LEU A 133 18.37 3.69 -7.05
N GLY A 134 17.10 4.00 -7.27
CA GLY A 134 16.16 3.08 -7.91
C GLY A 134 15.09 3.81 -8.71
N THR A 135 14.50 3.09 -9.65
CA THR A 135 13.39 3.56 -10.49
C THR A 135 12.20 2.65 -10.31
N ILE A 136 11.00 3.22 -10.23
CA ILE A 136 9.74 2.48 -10.22
C ILE A 136 8.93 2.94 -11.42
N ILE A 137 8.53 2.00 -12.26
CA ILE A 137 7.64 2.22 -13.41
C ILE A 137 6.30 1.58 -13.06
N ARG A 138 5.20 2.31 -13.22
CA ARG A 138 3.85 1.82 -12.91
C ARG A 138 2.89 2.04 -14.06
N VAL A 139 1.98 1.10 -14.24
CA VAL A 139 0.89 1.15 -15.21
C VAL A 139 -0.42 0.88 -14.50
N PHE A 140 -1.45 1.66 -14.81
CA PHE A 140 -2.80 1.57 -14.27
C PHE A 140 -3.73 1.13 -15.40
N PRO A 141 -3.90 -0.18 -15.65
CA PRO A 141 -4.86 -0.65 -16.64
C PRO A 141 -6.31 -0.26 -16.25
N PRO A 142 -7.25 -0.25 -17.20
CA PRO A 142 -8.67 -0.08 -16.90
C PRO A 142 -9.13 -1.13 -15.89
N SER A 143 -9.53 -0.68 -14.70
CA SER A 143 -9.86 -1.51 -13.54
C SER A 143 -10.70 -0.72 -12.53
N GLY A 144 -11.08 -1.36 -11.44
CA GLY A 144 -11.98 -0.79 -10.43
C GLY A 144 -13.46 -0.94 -10.79
N SER A 145 -14.34 -0.41 -9.93
CA SER A 145 -15.79 -0.55 -10.07
C SER A 145 -16.55 0.71 -9.65
N GLY A 146 -17.81 0.81 -10.11
CA GLY A 146 -18.69 1.95 -9.83
C GLY A 146 -18.06 3.27 -10.26
N GLU A 147 -18.16 4.26 -9.37
CA GLU A 147 -17.60 5.60 -9.55
C GLU A 147 -16.07 5.65 -9.49
N PHE A 148 -15.41 4.59 -9.00
CA PHE A 148 -13.95 4.52 -8.87
C PHE A 148 -13.25 3.87 -10.06
N ARG A 149 -13.98 3.46 -11.11
CA ARG A 149 -13.39 2.77 -12.27
C ARG A 149 -12.61 3.73 -13.17
N ASN A 150 -11.37 3.39 -13.52
CA ASN A 150 -10.67 4.02 -14.64
C ASN A 150 -10.95 3.27 -15.95
N THR A 151 -11.12 4.01 -17.05
CA THR A 151 -11.39 3.43 -18.39
C THR A 151 -10.22 3.52 -19.35
N ARG A 152 -9.18 4.26 -18.97
CA ARG A 152 -7.96 4.47 -19.77
C ARG A 152 -6.76 3.96 -19.01
N THR A 153 -5.84 3.35 -19.74
CA THR A 153 -4.52 3.01 -19.23
C THR A 153 -3.72 4.29 -19.01
N THR A 154 -3.21 4.47 -17.79
CA THR A 154 -2.23 5.53 -17.48
C THR A 154 -0.95 4.89 -16.93
N GLY A 155 0.09 5.68 -16.74
CA GLY A 155 1.33 5.22 -16.13
C GLY A 155 2.16 6.36 -15.58
N ASP A 156 3.08 6.01 -14.68
CA ASP A 156 4.06 6.94 -14.12
C ASP A 156 5.43 6.28 -13.95
N ILE A 157 6.44 7.12 -13.85
CA ILE A 157 7.82 6.74 -13.55
C ILE A 157 8.27 7.57 -12.36
N ARG A 158 8.84 6.90 -11.35
CA ARG A 158 9.38 7.52 -10.15
C ARG A 158 10.86 7.19 -10.03
N LEU A 159 11.65 8.18 -9.64
CA LEU A 159 13.05 8.01 -9.25
C LEU A 159 13.14 8.17 -7.73
N ALA A 160 13.82 7.24 -7.08
CA ALA A 160 14.05 7.24 -5.65
C ALA A 160 15.55 7.25 -5.37
N ALA A 161 15.95 8.08 -4.41
CA ALA A 161 17.32 8.19 -3.93
C ALA A 161 17.30 8.23 -2.40
N ASP A 162 17.96 7.27 -1.76
CA ASP A 162 18.09 7.24 -0.30
C ASP A 162 19.55 7.43 0.10
N TRP A 163 19.78 8.30 1.09
CA TRP A 163 21.12 8.57 1.63
C TRP A 163 21.09 8.47 3.15
N ARG A 164 21.93 7.59 3.69
CA ARG A 164 22.26 7.54 5.12
C ARG A 164 23.39 8.53 5.43
N ILE A 165 23.04 9.65 6.08
CA ILE A 165 23.97 10.77 6.34
C ILE A 165 24.78 10.57 7.64
N ALA A 166 24.31 9.72 8.55
CA ALA A 166 25.02 9.37 9.77
C ALA A 166 24.90 7.87 10.05
N ASP A 167 26.01 7.27 10.44
CA ASP A 167 26.01 5.96 11.08
C ASP A 167 25.49 6.16 12.51
N LYS A 168 24.49 5.38 12.90
CA LYS A 168 23.94 5.44 14.25
C LYS A 168 24.89 4.80 15.25
#